data_AF-A0A848LHX3-F1
#
_entry.id   AF-A0A848LHX3-F1
#
_cell.length_a   1.000
_cell.length_b   1.000
_cell.length_c   1.000
_cell.angle_alpha   90.00
_cell.angle_beta   90.00
_cell.angle_gamma   90.00
#
_symmetry.space_group_name_H-M   'P 1'
#
loop_
_entity.id
_entity.type
_entity.pdbx_description
1 polymer ?
#
loop_
_entity_poly.entity_id
_entity_poly.type
_entity_poly.pdbx_seq_one_letter_code
_entity_poly.pdbx_strand_id
1 'polypeptide(L)'
;MRICAAIGLREEGEPCVELGRELDDACAPGLTCGGKDGFCARRCSTEGSPPCPEGFFCVDTELESLCLPTCEKTGCPEGQHCIQYRDGASACAKVHGTNCQQTPCAANQKCTLYTETLHPDTVWMVCLQSCRKDPSSCPAGLICDTWSCRPPCDPNGPNTCAEGFSCQKARPTRPWVCLPDRR
;
A
#
# COMPACT_ATOMS: atom_id res chain seq x y z
N MET A 1 9.31 -23.20 15.48
CA MET A 1 10.26 -22.78 14.43
C MET A 1 10.74 -21.38 14.81
N ARG A 2 12.05 -21.10 14.81
CA ARG A 2 12.60 -19.76 15.04
C ARG A 2 13.24 -19.30 13.72
N ILE A 3 12.80 -18.15 13.21
CA ILE A 3 13.29 -17.58 11.95
C ILE A 3 14.05 -16.30 12.31
N CYS A 4 15.23 -16.12 11.73
CA CYS A 4 15.96 -14.85 11.83
C CYS A 4 15.35 -13.87 10.82
N ALA A 5 14.91 -12.71 11.31
CA ALA A 5 14.54 -11.57 10.47
C ALA A 5 15.69 -10.56 10.46
N ALA A 6 15.80 -9.78 9.38
CA ALA A 6 16.74 -8.68 9.33
C ALA A 6 16.35 -7.61 10.37
N ILE A 7 17.34 -6.98 10.99
CA ILE A 7 17.16 -5.72 11.72
C ILE A 7 17.54 -4.64 10.72
N GLY A 8 16.55 -3.86 10.29
CA GLY A 8 16.68 -2.98 9.14
C GLY A 8 16.93 -1.52 9.50
N LEU A 9 16.59 -0.65 8.55
CA LEU A 9 16.85 0.78 8.61
C LEU A 9 15.58 1.62 8.72
N ARG A 10 14.39 1.00 8.61
CA ARG A 10 13.14 1.74 8.57
C ARG A 10 12.79 2.39 9.90
N GLU A 11 12.44 3.66 9.82
CA GLU A 11 12.06 4.48 10.95
C GLU A 11 10.61 4.22 11.37
N GLU A 12 10.24 4.73 12.54
CA GLU A 12 8.89 4.56 13.05
C GLU A 12 7.87 5.29 12.17
N GLY A 13 6.80 4.59 11.80
CA GLY A 13 5.78 5.08 10.87
C GLY A 13 6.08 4.81 9.40
N GLU A 14 7.26 4.31 9.05
CA GLU A 14 7.56 3.88 7.68
C GLU A 14 6.96 2.50 7.36
N PRO A 15 6.59 2.24 6.09
CA PRO A 15 6.12 0.94 5.67
C PRO A 15 7.23 -0.12 5.72
N CYS A 16 6.83 -1.36 5.98
CA CYS A 16 7.74 -2.50 6.12
C CYS A 16 7.13 -3.80 5.59
N VAL A 17 7.98 -4.81 5.38
CA VAL A 17 7.54 -6.17 5.06
C VAL A 17 7.68 -7.05 6.30
N GLU A 18 6.60 -7.74 6.65
CA GLU A 18 6.63 -8.74 7.73
C GLU A 18 7.67 -9.83 7.41
N LEU A 19 8.64 -10.02 8.32
CA LEU A 19 9.80 -10.90 8.10
C LEU A 19 10.64 -10.53 6.86
N GLY A 20 10.77 -9.23 6.58
CA GLY A 20 11.67 -8.68 5.56
C GLY A 20 13.07 -9.29 5.65
N ARG A 21 13.61 -9.68 4.49
CA ARG A 21 14.95 -10.29 4.37
C ARG A 21 16.04 -9.26 4.09
N GLU A 22 15.66 -8.14 3.49
CA GLU A 22 16.53 -7.03 3.17
C GLU A 22 16.44 -5.95 4.25
N LEU A 23 17.50 -5.16 4.40
CA LEU A 23 17.61 -4.14 5.46
C LEU A 23 16.64 -2.95 5.23
N ASP A 24 16.35 -2.64 3.98
CA ASP A 24 15.41 -1.61 3.53
C ASP A 24 13.95 -2.05 3.59
N ASP A 25 13.66 -3.30 3.91
CA ASP A 25 12.29 -3.79 4.14
C ASP A 25 11.99 -3.99 5.63
N ALA A 26 13.02 -3.94 6.48
CA ALA A 26 12.94 -4.26 7.89
C ALA A 26 13.04 -3.02 8.78
N CYS A 27 12.42 -3.11 9.95
CA CYS A 27 12.40 -2.04 10.94
C CYS A 27 13.72 -1.89 11.67
N ALA A 28 14.03 -0.64 12.04
CA ALA A 28 15.16 -0.31 12.89
C ALA A 28 15.08 -1.03 14.25
N PRO A 29 16.21 -1.20 14.96
CA PRO A 29 16.24 -1.85 16.27
C PRO A 29 15.21 -1.24 17.23
N GLY A 30 14.40 -2.09 17.87
CA GLY A 30 13.40 -1.67 18.85
C GLY A 30 12.00 -1.42 18.28
N LEU A 31 11.83 -1.49 16.96
CA LEU A 31 10.54 -1.43 16.27
C LEU A 31 10.12 -2.81 15.78
N THR A 32 8.81 -3.06 15.74
CA THR A 32 8.23 -4.25 15.10
C THR A 32 7.47 -3.84 13.85
N CYS A 33 7.58 -4.63 12.78
CA CYS A 33 6.71 -4.49 11.63
C CYS A 33 5.33 -5.07 11.95
N GLY A 34 4.29 -4.24 11.96
CA GLY A 34 2.94 -4.71 12.30
C GLY A 34 1.82 -3.83 11.76
N GLY A 35 0.57 -4.18 12.10
CA GLY A 35 -0.62 -3.66 11.43
C GLY A 35 -0.87 -4.33 10.08
N LYS A 36 -2.11 -4.27 9.58
CA LYS A 36 -2.51 -5.02 8.38
C LYS A 36 -1.82 -4.62 7.09
N ASP A 37 -1.33 -3.38 7.00
CA ASP A 37 -0.59 -2.87 5.83
C ASP A 37 0.93 -2.74 6.07
N GLY A 38 1.42 -3.14 7.25
CA GLY A 38 2.84 -3.22 7.58
C GLY A 38 3.49 -1.86 7.81
N PHE A 39 3.58 -1.45 9.08
CA PHE A 39 4.31 -0.27 9.52
C PHE A 39 5.30 -0.61 10.62
N CYS A 40 6.47 0.04 10.59
CA CYS A 40 7.42 -0.02 11.69
C CYS A 40 6.87 0.76 12.88
N ALA A 41 6.56 0.06 13.95
CA ALA A 41 5.89 0.61 15.10
C ALA A 41 6.55 0.15 16.39
N ARG A 42 6.62 1.04 17.37
CA ARG A 42 6.87 0.61 18.75
C ARG A 42 5.61 0.02 19.35
N ARG A 43 5.80 -0.83 20.36
CA ARG A 43 4.71 -1.32 21.20
C ARG A 43 4.14 -0.19 22.05
N CYS A 44 2.84 -0.25 22.26
CA CYS A 44 2.13 0.59 23.22
C CYS A 44 1.29 -0.25 24.17
N SER A 45 0.78 0.38 25.21
CA SER A 45 -0.25 -0.19 26.06
C SER A 45 -1.42 0.78 26.12
N THR A 46 -2.64 0.28 25.94
CA THR A 46 -3.85 1.08 26.13
C THR A 46 -4.09 1.43 27.60
N GLU A 47 -3.48 0.68 28.54
CA GLU A 47 -3.61 0.87 29.99
C GLU A 47 -2.32 1.39 30.65
N GLY A 48 -1.28 1.76 29.89
CA GLY A 48 0.01 2.13 30.46
C GLY A 48 0.92 3.02 29.58
N SER A 49 2.02 3.47 30.19
CA SER A 49 3.08 4.27 29.58
C SER A 49 4.15 3.36 28.94
N PRO A 50 4.81 3.76 27.84
CA PRO A 50 4.77 5.07 27.20
C PRO A 50 3.58 5.27 26.25
N PRO A 51 2.94 6.45 26.27
CA PRO A 51 1.99 6.83 25.24
C PRO A 51 2.68 6.91 23.88
N CYS A 52 1.92 6.71 22.80
CA CYS A 52 2.43 6.91 21.47
C CYS A 52 2.89 8.36 21.25
N PRO A 53 3.98 8.58 20.48
CA PRO A 53 4.43 9.92 20.16
C PRO A 53 3.39 10.69 19.37
N GLU A 54 3.58 12.01 19.27
CA GLU A 54 2.72 12.85 18.42
C GLU A 54 2.74 12.36 16.97
N GLY A 55 1.57 12.33 16.32
CA GLY A 55 1.42 11.74 14.99
C GLY A 55 1.24 10.23 15.00
N PHE A 56 1.05 9.61 16.17
CA PHE A 56 0.77 8.18 16.30
C PHE A 56 -0.40 7.92 17.26
N PHE A 57 -1.05 6.77 17.08
CA PHE A 57 -2.09 6.29 17.98
C PHE A 57 -1.87 4.82 18.32
N CYS A 58 -2.25 4.44 19.54
CA CYS A 58 -2.16 3.06 19.96
C CYS A 58 -3.36 2.28 19.41
N VAL A 59 -3.10 1.22 18.67
CA VAL A 59 -4.13 0.28 18.20
C VAL A 59 -3.81 -1.11 18.70
N ASP A 60 -4.85 -1.83 19.12
CA ASP A 60 -4.71 -3.25 19.43
C ASP A 60 -4.80 -4.07 18.14
N THR A 61 -3.67 -4.62 17.70
CA THR A 61 -3.64 -5.52 16.55
C THR A 61 -3.86 -6.96 17.00
N GLU A 62 -4.02 -7.89 16.05
CA GLU A 62 -4.24 -9.31 16.39
C GLU A 62 -3.08 -9.95 17.18
N LEU A 63 -1.87 -9.37 17.12
CA LEU A 63 -0.67 -9.90 17.76
C LEU A 63 -0.20 -9.07 18.97
N GLU A 64 -0.17 -7.75 18.82
CA GLU A 64 0.30 -6.83 19.84
C GLU A 64 -0.26 -5.42 19.64
N SER A 65 -0.33 -4.64 20.72
CA SER A 65 -0.73 -3.24 20.62
C SER A 65 0.45 -2.39 20.13
N LEU A 66 0.25 -1.63 19.05
CA LEU A 66 1.28 -0.90 18.33
C LEU A 66 0.92 0.58 18.13
N CYS A 67 1.94 1.44 18.11
CA CYS A 67 1.79 2.83 17.70
C CYS A 67 1.80 2.94 16.18
N LEU A 68 0.63 3.10 15.56
CA LEU A 68 0.51 3.30 14.12
C LEU A 68 0.46 4.80 13.78
N PRO A 69 0.99 5.20 12.60
CA PRO A 69 1.03 6.61 12.20
C PRO A 69 -0.36 7.17 11.89
N THR A 70 -0.52 8.49 12.07
CA THR A 70 -1.71 9.27 11.74
C THR A 70 -1.30 10.63 11.18
N CYS A 71 -1.91 11.04 10.05
CA CYS A 71 -1.62 12.31 9.38
C CYS A 71 -2.77 13.34 9.41
N GLU A 72 -3.93 13.00 9.98
CA GLU A 72 -5.13 13.85 9.94
C GLU A 72 -4.94 15.15 10.74
N LYS A 73 -4.14 15.11 11.81
CA LYS A 73 -3.89 16.26 12.68
C LYS A 73 -2.66 17.06 12.27
N THR A 74 -1.62 16.37 11.83
CA THR A 74 -0.34 16.98 11.43
C THR A 74 -0.41 17.58 10.02
N GLY A 75 -1.29 17.05 9.17
CA GLY A 75 -1.35 17.40 7.76
C GLY A 75 -0.18 16.81 6.98
N CYS A 76 -0.23 16.93 5.66
CA CYS A 76 0.81 16.41 4.78
C CYS A 76 1.59 17.53 4.09
N PRO A 77 2.88 17.29 3.78
CA PRO A 77 3.66 18.19 2.94
C PRO A 77 2.99 18.50 1.60
N GLU A 78 3.39 19.61 0.97
CA GLU A 78 2.85 20.00 -0.33
C GLU A 78 3.04 18.88 -1.37
N GLY A 79 1.98 18.60 -2.13
CA GLY A 79 1.97 17.53 -3.13
C GLY A 79 1.72 16.12 -2.58
N GLN A 80 1.59 15.97 -1.26
CA GLN A 80 1.19 14.72 -0.62
C GLN A 80 -0.23 14.80 -0.06
N HIS A 81 -0.85 13.63 0.11
CA HIS A 81 -2.17 13.47 0.69
C HIS A 81 -2.10 12.54 1.89
N CYS A 82 -3.01 12.74 2.85
CA CYS A 82 -3.14 11.84 3.99
C CYS A 82 -3.91 10.60 3.56
N ILE A 83 -3.20 9.48 3.40
CA ILE A 83 -3.74 8.24 2.87
C ILE A 83 -4.09 7.31 4.01
N GLN A 84 -5.32 6.79 3.97
CA GLN A 84 -5.85 5.85 4.95
C GLN A 84 -5.44 4.43 4.60
N TYR A 85 -5.01 3.70 5.62
CA TYR A 85 -4.69 2.28 5.58
C TYR A 85 -5.65 1.53 6.50
N ARG A 86 -5.52 0.21 6.53
CA ARG A 86 -6.27 -0.64 7.46
C ARG A 86 -5.80 -0.38 8.89
N ASP A 87 -6.63 -0.83 9.83
CA ASP A 87 -6.45 -0.61 11.27
C ASP A 87 -6.40 0.88 11.68
N GLY A 88 -6.87 1.77 10.79
CA GLY A 88 -6.95 3.21 11.03
C GLY A 88 -5.63 3.96 10.85
N ALA A 89 -4.56 3.28 10.43
CA ALA A 89 -3.29 3.93 10.17
C ALA A 89 -3.43 4.92 9.01
N SER A 90 -2.71 6.04 9.08
CA SER A 90 -2.64 6.97 7.96
C SER A 90 -1.25 7.58 7.85
N ALA A 91 -0.80 7.75 6.61
CA ALA A 91 0.51 8.32 6.31
C ALA A 91 0.44 9.24 5.10
N CYS A 92 1.35 10.21 5.07
CA CYS A 92 1.47 11.13 3.96
C CYS A 92 2.15 10.45 2.78
N ALA A 93 1.50 10.50 1.62
CA ALA A 93 2.06 9.95 0.40
C ALA A 93 1.62 10.74 -0.83
N LYS A 94 2.46 10.74 -1.86
CA LYS A 94 2.12 11.17 -3.19
C LYS A 94 1.25 10.09 -3.85
N VAL A 95 0.12 10.51 -4.42
CA VAL A 95 -0.81 9.58 -5.08
C VAL A 95 -0.58 9.57 -6.58
N HIS A 96 -0.34 8.39 -7.14
CA HIS A 96 -0.44 8.13 -8.56
C HIS A 96 -1.77 7.45 -8.91
N GLY A 97 -2.37 7.85 -10.02
CA GLY A 97 -3.70 7.39 -10.44
C GLY A 97 -4.84 8.18 -9.79
N THR A 98 -5.94 7.49 -9.49
CA THR A 98 -7.14 8.13 -8.92
C THR A 98 -7.12 7.99 -7.41
N ASN A 99 -7.06 9.12 -6.69
CA ASN A 99 -7.22 9.11 -5.22
C ASN A 99 -8.66 8.71 -4.87
N CYS A 100 -8.89 7.41 -4.80
CA CYS A 100 -10.21 6.82 -4.60
C CYS A 100 -10.71 6.85 -3.14
N GLN A 101 -9.90 7.39 -2.22
CA GLN A 101 -10.33 7.73 -0.86
C GLN A 101 -10.94 9.13 -0.81
N GLN A 102 -10.48 10.05 -1.66
CA GLN A 102 -11.08 11.37 -1.81
C GLN A 102 -12.25 11.36 -2.80
N THR A 103 -12.11 10.66 -3.92
CA THR A 103 -13.15 10.51 -4.94
C THR A 103 -13.62 9.06 -5.01
N PRO A 104 -14.77 8.71 -4.40
CA PRO A 104 -15.20 7.31 -4.32
C PRO A 104 -15.32 6.63 -5.68
N CYS A 105 -14.95 5.35 -5.73
CA CYS A 105 -15.15 4.52 -6.91
C CYS A 105 -16.64 4.27 -7.21
N ALA A 106 -16.96 3.88 -8.44
CA ALA A 106 -18.31 3.44 -8.80
C ALA A 106 -18.73 2.20 -7.98
N ALA A 107 -20.05 1.95 -7.87
CA ALA A 107 -20.62 0.94 -6.96
C ALA A 107 -20.07 -0.49 -7.14
N ASN A 108 -19.59 -0.84 -8.33
CA ASN A 108 -19.03 -2.15 -8.69
C ASN A 108 -17.49 -2.20 -8.66
N GLN A 109 -16.85 -1.14 -8.20
CA GLN A 109 -15.39 -1.00 -8.13
C GLN A 109 -14.93 -0.87 -6.68
N LYS A 110 -13.73 -1.37 -6.41
CA LYS A 110 -13.05 -1.20 -5.12
C LYS A 110 -11.86 -0.29 -5.29
N CYS A 111 -11.69 0.61 -4.33
CA CYS A 111 -10.48 1.40 -4.21
C CYS A 111 -9.34 0.45 -3.86
N THR A 112 -8.40 0.29 -4.79
CA THR A 112 -7.24 -0.58 -4.60
C THR A 112 -6.02 0.31 -4.44
N LEU A 113 -5.32 0.11 -3.33
CA LEU A 113 -4.11 0.81 -2.96
C LEU A 113 -2.93 -0.14 -3.12
N TYR A 114 -1.88 0.34 -3.78
CA TYR A 114 -0.59 -0.33 -3.87
C TYR A 114 0.47 0.54 -3.21
N THR A 115 1.25 -0.07 -2.34
CA THR A 115 2.43 0.49 -1.70
C THR A 115 3.66 -0.29 -2.13
N GLU A 116 4.81 0.35 -2.07
CA GLU A 116 6.11 -0.29 -2.22
C GLU A 116 7.02 0.20 -1.11
N THR A 117 7.78 -0.70 -0.49
CA THR A 117 8.73 -0.32 0.56
C THR A 117 9.84 0.57 0.00
N LEU A 118 10.29 0.34 -1.24
CA LEU A 118 11.29 1.20 -1.90
C LEU A 118 10.83 2.65 -2.13
N HIS A 119 9.51 2.89 -2.16
CA HIS A 119 8.92 4.22 -2.36
C HIS A 119 7.89 4.50 -1.25
N PRO A 120 8.34 4.67 0.01
CA PRO A 120 7.46 4.70 1.18
C PRO A 120 6.53 5.93 1.21
N ASP A 121 6.91 6.98 0.51
CA ASP A 121 6.18 8.24 0.37
C ASP A 121 5.26 8.26 -0.86
N THR A 122 5.08 7.12 -1.53
CA THR A 122 4.35 7.00 -2.79
C THR A 122 3.34 5.87 -2.75
N VAL A 123 2.12 6.15 -3.23
CA VAL A 123 1.08 5.14 -3.38
C VAL A 123 0.45 5.21 -4.76
N TRP A 124 0.06 4.04 -5.28
CA TRP A 124 -0.75 3.95 -6.49
C TRP A 124 -2.17 3.56 -6.10
N MET A 125 -3.13 4.39 -6.52
CA MET A 125 -4.53 4.20 -6.21
C MET A 125 -5.33 4.09 -7.50
N VAL A 126 -6.19 3.07 -7.56
CA VAL A 126 -7.03 2.82 -8.72
C VAL A 126 -8.32 2.12 -8.34
N CYS A 127 -9.41 2.50 -9.01
CA CYS A 127 -10.69 1.83 -8.90
C CYS A 127 -10.71 0.59 -9.80
N LEU A 128 -10.77 -0.59 -9.19
CA LEU A 128 -10.77 -1.86 -9.92
C LEU A 128 -12.06 -2.64 -9.67
N GLN A 129 -12.65 -3.15 -10.74
CA GLN A 129 -13.73 -4.14 -10.65
C GLN A 129 -13.11 -5.53 -10.48
N SER A 130 -13.62 -6.32 -9.54
CA SER A 130 -13.23 -7.71 -9.40
C SER A 130 -13.77 -8.54 -10.57
N CYS A 131 -12.96 -9.46 -11.10
CA CYS A 131 -13.33 -10.35 -12.18
C CYS A 131 -13.09 -11.81 -11.80
N ARG A 132 -13.77 -12.72 -12.49
CA ARG A 132 -13.50 -14.16 -12.43
C ARG A 132 -12.79 -14.56 -13.72
N LYS A 133 -12.33 -15.81 -13.83
CA LYS A 133 -11.73 -16.32 -15.08
C LYS A 133 -12.64 -16.25 -16.32
N ASP A 134 -13.93 -15.96 -16.14
CA ASP A 134 -14.90 -15.80 -17.21
C ASP A 134 -14.68 -14.48 -18.01
N PRO A 135 -14.62 -14.53 -19.35
CA PRO A 135 -14.43 -13.35 -20.20
C PRO A 135 -15.54 -12.28 -20.09
N SER A 136 -16.75 -12.62 -19.64
CA SER A 136 -17.87 -11.67 -19.45
C SER A 136 -17.78 -10.85 -18.15
N SER A 137 -16.77 -11.09 -17.33
CA SER A 137 -16.69 -10.49 -15.99
C SER A 137 -16.12 -9.07 -15.95
N CYS A 138 -15.61 -8.56 -17.07
CA CYS A 138 -15.07 -7.20 -17.17
C CYS A 138 -15.86 -6.31 -18.13
N PRO A 139 -15.98 -5.00 -17.85
CA PRO A 139 -16.50 -4.03 -18.80
C PRO A 139 -15.76 -4.05 -20.14
N ALA A 140 -16.44 -3.57 -21.20
CA ALA A 140 -15.85 -3.49 -22.53
C ALA A 140 -14.51 -2.75 -22.51
N GLY A 141 -13.51 -3.31 -23.20
CA GLY A 141 -12.16 -2.74 -23.28
C GLY A 141 -11.24 -3.07 -22.11
N LEU A 142 -11.70 -3.81 -21.09
CA LEU A 142 -10.87 -4.28 -19.98
C LEU A 142 -10.66 -5.80 -20.05
N ILE A 143 -9.54 -6.26 -19.51
CA ILE A 143 -9.22 -7.68 -19.40
C ILE A 143 -9.01 -8.09 -17.95
N CYS A 144 -9.35 -9.34 -17.63
CA CYS A 144 -9.18 -9.87 -16.29
C CYS A 144 -7.72 -10.28 -16.04
N ASP A 145 -7.02 -9.56 -15.17
CA ASP A 145 -5.72 -9.96 -14.64
C ASP A 145 -5.75 -10.04 -13.11
N THR A 146 -5.25 -11.16 -12.58
CA THR A 146 -5.16 -11.38 -11.12
C THR A 146 -6.46 -11.04 -10.37
N TRP A 147 -7.60 -11.47 -10.93
CA TRP A 147 -8.95 -11.24 -10.38
C TRP A 147 -9.42 -9.78 -10.36
N SER A 148 -8.76 -8.90 -11.10
CA SER A 148 -9.19 -7.51 -11.31
C SER A 148 -9.22 -7.15 -12.79
N CYS A 149 -10.23 -6.39 -13.20
CA CYS A 149 -10.34 -5.84 -14.54
C CYS A 149 -9.33 -4.70 -14.71
N ARG A 150 -8.48 -4.80 -15.73
CA ARG A 150 -7.44 -3.81 -16.01
C ARG A 150 -7.43 -3.38 -17.47
N PRO A 151 -6.96 -2.15 -17.76
CA PRO A 151 -6.70 -1.74 -19.12
C PRO A 151 -5.59 -2.62 -19.73
N PRO A 152 -5.82 -3.23 -20.91
CA PRO A 152 -4.76 -3.86 -21.68
C PRO A 152 -3.80 -2.78 -22.20
N CYS A 153 -2.56 -3.17 -22.50
CA CYS A 153 -1.57 -2.29 -23.08
C CYS A 153 -0.65 -3.07 -24.03
N ASP A 154 0.04 -2.35 -24.92
CA ASP A 154 1.07 -2.91 -25.81
C ASP A 154 2.46 -2.48 -25.31
N PRO A 155 3.36 -3.43 -24.97
CA PRO A 155 4.71 -3.08 -24.52
C PRO A 155 5.59 -2.43 -25.61
N ASN A 156 5.26 -2.61 -26.89
CA ASN A 156 5.99 -2.02 -28.01
C ASN A 156 5.25 -0.80 -28.61
N GLY A 157 4.07 -0.49 -28.10
CA GLY A 157 3.25 0.64 -28.51
C GLY A 157 3.51 1.90 -27.68
N PRO A 158 2.81 3.00 -27.99
CA PRO A 158 2.80 4.17 -27.11
C PRO A 158 2.23 3.80 -25.73
N ASN A 159 2.77 4.39 -24.66
CA ASN A 159 2.26 4.14 -23.32
C ASN A 159 0.84 4.74 -23.17
N THR A 160 -0.16 3.86 -23.05
CA THR A 160 -1.56 4.24 -22.83
C THR A 160 -1.98 4.16 -21.36
N CYS A 161 -1.05 3.83 -20.47
CA CYS A 161 -1.32 3.74 -19.04
C CYS A 161 -1.40 5.12 -18.40
N ALA A 162 -2.18 5.22 -17.32
CA ALA A 162 -2.28 6.44 -16.53
C ALA A 162 -0.93 6.81 -15.89
N GLU A 163 -0.78 8.06 -15.45
CA GLU A 163 0.44 8.53 -14.78
C GLU A 163 0.79 7.66 -13.56
N GLY A 164 2.06 7.28 -13.46
CA GLY A 164 2.56 6.34 -12.44
C GLY A 164 2.26 4.88 -12.75
N PHE A 165 1.65 4.55 -13.88
CA PHE A 165 1.44 3.18 -14.33
C PHE A 165 2.23 2.92 -15.62
N SER A 166 2.76 1.71 -15.75
CA SER A 166 3.51 1.28 -16.92
C SER A 166 3.00 -0.06 -17.44
N CYS A 167 3.21 -0.30 -18.73
CA CYS A 167 2.76 -1.52 -19.38
C CYS A 167 3.63 -2.71 -18.96
N GLN A 168 3.06 -3.62 -18.17
CA GLN A 168 3.81 -4.69 -17.53
C GLN A 168 3.01 -5.99 -17.51
N LYS A 169 3.71 -7.09 -17.19
CA LYS A 169 3.10 -8.38 -16.87
C LYS A 169 3.32 -8.70 -15.40
N ALA A 170 2.27 -9.10 -14.70
CA ALA A 170 2.40 -9.61 -13.33
C ALA A 170 3.25 -10.90 -13.26
N ARG A 171 3.17 -11.74 -14.30
CA ARG A 171 3.99 -12.95 -14.51
C ARG A 171 4.14 -13.23 -16.02
N PRO A 172 5.15 -13.99 -16.48
CA PRO A 172 5.37 -14.24 -17.91
C PRO A 172 4.14 -14.76 -18.68
N THR A 173 3.31 -15.58 -18.02
CA THR A 173 2.09 -16.19 -18.56
C THR A 173 0.85 -15.29 -18.54
N ARG A 174 0.94 -14.09 -17.95
CA ARG A 174 -0.17 -13.14 -17.85
C ARG A 174 -0.22 -12.19 -19.05
N PRO A 175 -1.39 -11.62 -19.36
CA PRO A 175 -1.51 -10.59 -20.38
C PRO A 175 -0.77 -9.30 -19.96
N TRP A 176 -0.46 -8.46 -20.94
CA TRP A 176 0.07 -7.11 -20.70
C TRP A 176 -1.07 -6.19 -20.25
N VAL A 177 -0.88 -5.57 -19.10
CA VAL A 177 -1.85 -4.66 -18.47
C VAL A 177 -1.13 -3.48 -17.83
N CYS A 178 -1.85 -2.39 -17.62
CA CYS A 178 -1.32 -1.27 -16.85
C CYS A 178 -1.22 -1.64 -15.36
N LEU A 179 0.01 -1.66 -14.85
CA LEU A 179 0.33 -1.91 -13.44
C LEU A 179 1.11 -0.72 -12.87
N PRO A 180 1.11 -0.54 -11.53
CA PRO A 180 1.95 0.46 -10.89
C PRO A 180 3.40 0.38 -11.39
N ASP A 181 3.98 1.53 -11.72
CA ASP A 181 5.37 1.65 -12.12
C ASP A 181 6.25 1.74 -10.88
N ARG A 182 6.90 0.64 -10.53
CA ARG A 182 7.62 0.46 -9.24
C ARG A 182 9.14 0.54 -9.43
N ARG A 183 9.58 1.31 -10.44
CA ARG A 183 10.98 1.42 -10.85
C ARG A 183 11.57 2.75 -10.44
#